data_AF-A0A538EHD4-F1
#
_entry.id   AF-A0A538EHD4-F1
#
_cell.length_a   1.000
_cell.length_b   1.000
_cell.length_c   1.000
_cell.angle_alpha   90.00
_cell.angle_beta   90.00
_cell.angle_gamma   90.00
#
_symmetry.space_group_name_H-M   'P 1'
#
loop_
_entity.id
_entity.type
_entity.pdbx_description
1 polymer ?
#
loop_
_entity_poly.entity_id
_entity_poly.type
_entity_poly.pdbx_seq_one_letter_code
_entity_poly.pdbx_strand_id
1 'polypeptide(L)'
;MQTPDETPDPPLADAPEEDDWLVAPRPRPSRSFEQVWGWGQQLTWVSGLVLAISAFTGWYVGSGQGPTTSVIGWHTGTLGKLVFFIGLAVLALVILREAGIELPATVPESLVVIALGALSTIFVLIRLIAIPDEFFGWHGRGIGIFISLFASLAVIAAGLLRAGEEL
;
A
#
# COMPACT_ATOMS: atom_id res chain seq x y z
N MET A 1 -28.68 65.64 -64.11
CA MET A 1 -28.80 64.89 -62.85
C MET A 1 -28.70 63.42 -63.19
N GLN A 2 -27.54 62.82 -62.92
CA GLN A 2 -27.28 61.40 -63.11
C GLN A 2 -26.39 60.99 -61.93
N THR A 3 -26.95 60.16 -61.07
CA THR A 3 -26.36 59.59 -59.85
C THR A 3 -25.10 58.79 -60.18
N PRO A 4 -24.03 58.82 -59.35
CA PRO A 4 -22.89 57.93 -59.52
C PRO A 4 -23.35 56.47 -59.33
N ASP A 5 -22.97 55.58 -60.23
CA ASP A 5 -23.16 54.13 -60.08
C ASP A 5 -22.48 53.66 -58.78
N GLU A 6 -23.30 53.17 -57.88
CA GLU A 6 -22.92 52.44 -56.67
C GLU A 6 -22.31 51.11 -57.11
N THR A 7 -21.00 50.95 -56.91
CA THR A 7 -20.33 49.67 -57.15
C THR A 7 -20.85 48.68 -56.11
N PRO A 8 -21.46 47.53 -56.49
CA PRO A 8 -21.89 46.56 -55.49
C PRO A 8 -20.65 46.00 -54.80
N ASP A 9 -20.59 46.12 -53.46
CA ASP A 9 -19.59 45.41 -52.66
C ASP A 9 -19.68 43.91 -53.00
N PRO A 10 -18.55 43.22 -53.22
CA PRO A 10 -18.58 41.79 -53.44
C PRO A 10 -19.23 41.11 -52.23
N PRO A 11 -20.08 40.09 -52.43
CA PRO A 11 -20.64 39.34 -51.31
C PRO A 11 -19.44 38.81 -50.50
N LEU A 12 -19.41 39.17 -49.21
CA LEU A 12 -18.50 38.56 -48.25
C LEU A 12 -18.72 37.06 -48.37
N ALA A 13 -17.81 36.36 -49.03
CA ALA A 13 -17.78 34.92 -49.00
C ALA A 13 -17.76 34.56 -47.52
N ASP A 14 -18.78 33.83 -47.06
CA ASP A 14 -18.80 33.24 -45.73
C ASP A 14 -17.42 32.61 -45.51
N ALA A 15 -16.63 33.21 -44.62
CA ALA A 15 -15.33 32.67 -44.29
C ALA A 15 -15.58 31.21 -43.89
N PRO A 16 -14.88 30.21 -44.48
CA PRO A 16 -14.99 28.86 -44.00
C PRO A 16 -14.72 28.90 -42.48
N GLU A 17 -15.61 28.29 -41.69
CA GLU A 17 -15.43 28.09 -40.25
C GLU A 17 -14.15 27.25 -40.04
N GLU A 18 -12.98 27.87 -40.15
CA GLU A 18 -11.67 27.25 -39.97
C GLU A 18 -11.26 27.18 -38.49
N ASP A 19 -12.21 27.28 -37.57
CA ASP A 19 -11.93 27.41 -36.13
C ASP A 19 -12.48 26.27 -35.25
N ASP A 20 -12.82 25.11 -35.81
CA ASP A 20 -13.30 23.96 -35.00
C ASP A 20 -12.36 22.74 -35.01
N TRP A 21 -11.26 22.78 -35.78
CA TRP A 21 -10.23 21.73 -35.79
C TRP A 21 -8.99 22.08 -34.94
N LEU A 22 -8.91 23.29 -34.40
CA LEU A 22 -7.86 23.73 -33.48
C LEU A 22 -8.18 23.49 -32.00
N VAL A 23 -9.32 22.88 -31.68
CA VAL A 23 -9.53 22.30 -30.35
C VAL A 23 -8.65 21.05 -30.25
N ALA A 24 -7.36 21.26 -30.01
CA ALA A 24 -6.45 20.24 -29.54
C ALA A 24 -7.19 19.47 -28.43
N PRO A 25 -7.28 18.13 -28.49
CA PRO A 25 -7.88 17.36 -27.41
C PRO A 25 -7.25 17.84 -26.12
N ARG A 26 -8.04 18.48 -25.24
CA ARG A 26 -7.53 18.95 -23.93
C ARG A 26 -6.73 17.79 -23.37
N PRO A 27 -5.44 17.97 -23.01
CA PRO A 27 -4.66 16.89 -22.45
C PRO A 27 -5.49 16.33 -21.29
N ARG A 28 -6.00 15.10 -21.46
CA ARG A 28 -6.68 14.42 -20.36
C ARG A 28 -5.69 14.46 -19.21
N PRO A 29 -6.08 14.92 -18.00
CA PRO A 29 -5.16 14.91 -16.88
C PRO A 29 -4.61 13.50 -16.80
N SER A 30 -3.28 13.38 -16.99
CA SER A 30 -2.55 12.14 -16.89
C SER A 30 -2.62 11.68 -15.44
N ARG A 31 -3.76 11.12 -15.03
CA ARG A 31 -3.91 10.36 -13.80
C ARG A 31 -3.10 9.08 -13.95
N SER A 32 -1.78 9.11 -13.80
CA SER A 32 -1.03 7.85 -13.81
C SER A 32 0.39 7.85 -13.29
N PHE A 33 1.15 8.95 -13.22
CA PHE A 33 2.57 8.85 -12.81
C PHE A 33 2.88 9.44 -11.44
N GLU A 34 2.56 10.71 -11.16
CA GLU A 34 2.69 11.27 -9.79
C GLU A 34 1.79 10.55 -8.79
N GLN A 35 0.65 10.07 -9.26
CA GLN A 35 -0.32 9.38 -8.42
C GLN A 35 0.14 7.97 -8.05
N VAL A 36 1.01 7.32 -8.83
CA VAL A 36 1.64 6.02 -8.54
C VAL A 36 2.85 6.19 -7.62
N TRP A 37 3.56 7.32 -7.73
CA TRP A 37 4.74 7.68 -6.93
C TRP A 37 4.48 7.80 -5.41
N GLY A 38 3.22 7.93 -4.98
CA GLY A 38 2.82 7.91 -3.56
C GLY A 38 2.34 6.57 -3.02
N TRP A 39 2.19 5.54 -3.87
CA TRP A 39 1.62 4.25 -3.45
C TRP A 39 2.59 3.43 -2.61
N GLY A 40 3.90 3.52 -2.83
CA GLY A 40 4.89 2.85 -2.00
C GLY A 40 4.77 3.25 -0.54
N GLN A 41 4.70 4.56 -0.26
CA GLN A 41 4.49 5.09 1.08
C GLN A 41 3.12 4.71 1.64
N GLN A 42 2.05 4.89 0.86
CA GLN A 42 0.69 4.53 1.29
C GLN A 42 0.58 3.06 1.67
N LEU A 43 1.10 2.18 0.83
CA LEU A 43 1.08 0.76 1.09
C LEU A 43 1.96 0.38 2.27
N THR A 44 3.10 1.06 2.47
CA THR A 44 4.01 0.81 3.61
C THR A 44 3.30 1.10 4.95
N TRP A 45 2.64 2.26 5.09
CA TRP A 45 1.98 2.59 6.36
C TRP A 45 0.75 1.70 6.60
N VAL A 46 -0.06 1.44 5.58
CA VAL A 46 -1.25 0.57 5.72
C VAL A 46 -0.81 -0.85 6.08
N SER A 47 0.14 -1.42 5.34
CA SER A 47 0.60 -2.78 5.59
C SER A 47 1.30 -2.92 6.94
N GLY A 48 2.13 -1.95 7.35
CA GLY A 48 2.75 -1.90 8.67
C GLY A 48 1.72 -1.81 9.80
N LEU A 49 0.70 -0.97 9.64
CA LEU A 49 -0.40 -0.83 10.61
C LEU A 49 -1.22 -2.12 10.72
N VAL A 50 -1.63 -2.68 9.60
CA VAL A 50 -2.39 -3.94 9.57
C VAL A 50 -1.55 -5.06 10.19
N LEU A 51 -0.25 -5.12 9.90
CA LEU A 51 0.65 -6.11 10.48
C LEU A 51 0.72 -5.96 12.01
N ALA A 52 0.88 -4.74 12.53
CA ALA A 52 0.90 -4.49 13.97
C ALA A 52 -0.41 -4.91 14.64
N ILE A 53 -1.55 -4.50 14.08
CA ILE A 53 -2.88 -4.81 14.63
C ILE A 53 -3.17 -6.32 14.55
N SER A 54 -2.70 -7.00 13.50
CA SER A 54 -2.94 -8.44 13.31
C SER A 54 -2.40 -9.31 14.44
N ALA A 55 -1.37 -8.87 15.16
CA ALA A 55 -0.84 -9.57 16.33
C ALA A 55 -1.87 -9.64 17.50
N PHE A 56 -2.86 -8.74 17.55
CA PHE A 56 -3.93 -8.75 18.55
C PHE A 56 -5.20 -9.45 18.07
N THR A 57 -5.16 -10.08 16.89
CA THR A 57 -6.28 -10.86 16.36
C THR A 57 -6.08 -12.35 16.62
N GLY A 58 -7.17 -13.12 16.55
CA GLY A 58 -7.15 -14.57 16.82
C GLY A 58 -6.27 -15.34 15.84
N TRP A 59 -5.14 -15.84 16.31
CA TRP A 59 -4.21 -16.67 15.53
C TRP A 59 -4.56 -18.15 15.59
N TYR A 60 -5.10 -18.59 16.73
CA TYR A 60 -5.56 -19.96 16.93
C TYR A 60 -6.97 -19.99 17.49
N VAL A 61 -7.73 -21.00 17.09
CA VAL A 61 -9.09 -21.24 17.56
C VAL A 61 -9.18 -22.67 18.07
N GLY A 62 -9.77 -22.82 19.26
CA GLY A 62 -10.00 -24.10 19.91
C GLY A 62 -11.46 -24.25 20.33
N SER A 63 -12.05 -25.40 20.01
CA SER A 63 -13.36 -25.81 20.52
C SER A 63 -13.18 -27.03 21.42
N GLY A 64 -13.25 -26.82 22.74
CA GLY A 64 -13.38 -27.91 23.72
C GLY A 64 -14.85 -28.29 23.94
N GLN A 65 -15.14 -29.04 25.02
CA GLN A 65 -16.52 -29.32 25.49
C GLN A 65 -17.26 -28.07 26.03
N GLY A 66 -16.80 -26.86 25.69
CA GLY A 66 -17.28 -25.56 26.14
C GLY A 66 -17.20 -24.50 25.02
N PRO A 67 -17.30 -23.20 25.36
CA PRO A 67 -17.31 -22.12 24.36
C PRO A 67 -16.06 -22.11 23.47
N THR A 68 -16.26 -21.79 22.19
CA THR A 68 -15.15 -21.58 21.24
C THR A 68 -14.23 -20.49 21.76
N THR A 69 -12.99 -20.84 22.03
CA THR A 69 -11.97 -19.92 22.55
C THR A 69 -11.00 -19.55 21.44
N SER A 70 -10.59 -18.28 21.40
CA SER A 70 -9.64 -17.76 20.43
C SER A 70 -8.41 -17.21 21.15
N VAL A 71 -7.23 -17.61 20.70
CA VAL A 71 -5.95 -17.12 21.23
C VAL A 71 -5.39 -16.09 20.27
N ILE A 72 -5.22 -14.87 20.76
CA ILE A 72 -4.63 -13.78 19.97
C ILE A 72 -3.12 -13.95 19.85
N GLY A 73 -2.55 -13.51 18.72
CA GLY A 73 -1.12 -13.62 18.42
C GLY A 73 -0.19 -13.15 19.54
N TRP A 74 -0.54 -12.07 20.24
CA TRP A 74 0.21 -11.54 21.38
C TRP A 74 0.48 -12.57 22.48
N HIS A 75 -0.49 -13.44 22.75
CA HIS A 75 -0.39 -14.50 23.76
C HIS A 75 0.25 -15.78 23.23
N THR A 76 0.65 -15.82 21.96
CA THR A 76 1.21 -17.01 21.32
C THR A 76 2.73 -17.15 21.48
N GLY A 77 3.33 -16.40 22.40
CA GLY A 77 4.77 -16.43 22.71
C GLY A 77 5.57 -15.26 22.11
N THR A 78 6.88 -15.44 21.96
CA THR A 78 7.80 -14.39 21.51
C THR A 78 7.55 -13.97 20.06
N LEU A 79 7.24 -14.92 19.17
CA LEU A 79 7.03 -14.64 17.74
C LEU A 79 5.88 -13.65 17.49
N GLY A 80 4.76 -13.78 18.21
CA GLY A 80 3.63 -12.84 18.06
C GLY A 80 3.99 -11.41 18.46
N LYS A 81 4.81 -11.26 19.52
CA LYS A 81 5.34 -9.96 19.95
C LYS A 81 6.31 -9.39 18.92
N LEU A 82 7.19 -10.23 18.36
CA LEU A 82 8.12 -9.81 17.31
C LEU A 82 7.39 -9.31 16.06
N VAL A 83 6.32 -9.98 15.63
CA VAL A 83 5.49 -9.53 14.50
C VAL A 83 4.86 -8.16 14.79
N PHE A 84 4.35 -7.94 16.00
CA PHE A 84 3.86 -6.62 16.43
C PHE A 84 4.95 -5.54 16.36
N PHE A 85 6.13 -5.80 16.93
CA PHE A 85 7.23 -4.84 16.93
C PHE A 85 7.81 -4.58 15.53
N ILE A 86 7.77 -5.57 14.63
CA ILE A 86 8.11 -5.36 13.22
C ILE A 86 7.10 -4.41 12.57
N GLY A 87 5.80 -4.61 12.77
CA GLY A 87 4.78 -3.69 12.27
C GLY A 87 4.98 -2.26 12.80
N LEU A 88 5.30 -2.11 14.09
CA LEU A 88 5.67 -0.82 14.67
C LEU A 88 6.95 -0.24 14.09
N ALA A 89 7.98 -1.06 13.84
CA ALA A 89 9.22 -0.60 13.23
C ALA A 89 8.97 -0.05 11.83
N VAL A 90 8.14 -0.72 11.02
CA VAL A 90 7.72 -0.20 9.70
C VAL A 90 7.02 1.14 9.84
N LEU A 91 6.07 1.28 10.79
CA LEU A 91 5.40 2.55 11.04
C LEU A 91 6.36 3.65 11.52
N ALA A 92 7.30 3.29 12.39
CA ALA A 92 8.32 4.22 12.88
C ALA A 92 9.19 4.75 11.73
N LEU A 93 9.56 3.89 10.77
CA LEU A 93 10.29 4.32 9.57
C LEU A 93 9.49 5.33 8.75
N VAL A 94 8.19 5.07 8.54
CA VAL A 94 7.32 6.01 7.80
C VAL A 94 7.23 7.36 8.53
N ILE A 95 6.99 7.35 9.84
CA ILE A 95 6.89 8.57 10.65
C ILE A 95 8.22 9.34 10.64
N LEU A 96 9.33 8.62 10.75
CA LEU A 96 10.67 9.20 10.77
C LEU A 96 10.96 9.92 9.44
N ARG A 97 10.61 9.28 8.31
CA ARG A 97 10.69 9.92 7.00
C ARG A 97 9.78 11.14 6.91
N GLU A 98 8.53 11.05 7.34
CA GLU A 98 7.60 12.19 7.29
C GLU A 98 8.08 13.38 8.15
N ALA A 99 8.85 13.10 9.21
CA ALA A 99 9.53 14.11 10.01
C ALA A 99 10.80 14.69 9.35
N GLY A 100 11.19 14.22 8.15
CA GLY A 100 12.39 14.63 7.44
C GLY A 100 13.68 14.00 7.97
N ILE A 101 13.58 12.95 8.77
CA ILE A 101 14.74 12.21 9.29
C ILE A 101 14.98 11.01 8.38
N GLU A 102 16.02 11.12 7.55
CA GLU A 102 16.40 10.07 6.62
C GLU A 102 17.37 9.07 7.26
N LEU A 103 17.29 7.82 6.81
CA LEU A 103 18.30 6.83 7.15
C LEU A 103 19.64 7.22 6.51
N PRO A 104 20.78 6.85 7.12
CA PRO A 104 22.09 7.12 6.55
C PRO A 104 22.18 6.56 5.12
N ALA A 105 22.78 7.32 4.20
CA ALA A 105 22.86 7.02 2.77
C ALA A 105 23.46 5.64 2.41
N THR A 106 24.08 4.96 3.38
CA THR A 106 24.58 3.59 3.24
C THR A 106 23.50 2.52 3.26
N VAL A 107 22.28 2.82 3.74
CA VAL A 107 21.21 1.84 3.89
C VAL A 107 19.94 2.33 3.19
N PRO A 108 19.57 1.74 2.04
CA PRO A 108 18.31 2.05 1.37
C PRO A 108 17.12 1.70 2.26
N GLU A 109 16.18 2.62 2.42
CA GLU A 109 15.01 2.43 3.29
C GLU A 109 14.11 1.30 2.75
N SER A 110 13.95 1.23 1.43
CA SER A 110 13.26 0.13 0.74
C SER A 110 13.80 -1.24 1.14
N LEU A 111 15.12 -1.40 1.24
CA LEU A 111 15.77 -2.64 1.66
C LEU A 111 15.40 -2.98 3.11
N VAL A 112 15.38 -2.00 4.01
CA VAL A 112 14.98 -2.20 5.41
C VAL A 112 13.52 -2.68 5.50
N VAL A 113 12.60 -2.04 4.76
CA VAL A 113 11.18 -2.43 4.72
C VAL A 113 11.02 -3.85 4.18
N ILE A 114 11.72 -4.20 3.10
CA ILE A 114 11.71 -5.56 2.53
C ILE A 114 12.23 -6.57 3.56
N ALA A 115 13.34 -6.27 4.23
CA ALA A 115 13.93 -7.16 5.23
C ALA A 115 12.99 -7.37 6.43
N LEU A 116 12.33 -6.32 6.92
CA LEU A 116 11.32 -6.40 7.97
C LEU A 116 10.11 -7.24 7.54
N GLY A 117 9.61 -7.03 6.32
CA GLY A 117 8.52 -7.82 5.75
C GLY A 117 8.88 -9.30 5.60
N ALA A 118 10.10 -9.61 5.15
CA ALA A 118 10.61 -10.97 5.03
C ALA A 118 10.73 -11.65 6.39
N LEU A 119 11.30 -10.96 7.38
CA LEU A 119 11.44 -11.49 8.75
C LEU A 119 10.07 -11.77 9.37
N SER A 120 9.12 -10.85 9.21
CA SER A 120 7.74 -11.05 9.65
C SER A 120 7.08 -12.25 8.97
N THR A 121 7.27 -12.39 7.66
CA THR A 121 6.74 -13.53 6.89
C THR A 121 7.28 -14.85 7.43
N ILE A 122 8.59 -14.92 7.73
CA ILE A 122 9.20 -16.12 8.34
C ILE A 122 8.54 -16.41 9.69
N PHE A 123 8.38 -15.42 10.57
CA PHE A 123 7.77 -15.62 11.89
C PHE A 123 6.32 -16.10 11.80
N VAL A 124 5.53 -15.51 10.90
CA VAL A 124 4.14 -15.93 10.67
C VAL A 124 4.09 -17.34 10.09
N LEU A 125 4.97 -17.69 9.14
CA LEU A 125 5.03 -19.03 8.56
C LEU A 125 5.41 -20.09 9.59
N ILE A 126 6.42 -19.83 10.43
CA ILE A 126 6.77 -20.69 11.55
C ILE A 126 5.52 -20.94 12.40
N ARG A 127 4.77 -19.89 12.70
CA ARG A 127 3.55 -19.99 13.51
C ARG A 127 2.41 -20.72 12.81
N LEU A 128 2.32 -20.57 11.50
CA LEU A 128 1.31 -21.21 10.68
C LEU A 128 1.53 -22.72 10.62
N ILE A 129 2.78 -23.17 10.50
CA ILE A 129 3.12 -24.60 10.39
C ILE A 129 3.37 -25.26 11.75
N ALA A 130 4.01 -24.57 12.68
CA ALA A 130 4.37 -25.06 14.01
C ALA A 130 3.47 -24.43 15.09
N ILE A 131 2.49 -25.23 15.52
CA ILE A 131 1.68 -24.96 16.71
C ILE A 131 2.56 -25.28 17.91
N PRO A 132 2.62 -24.46 18.99
CA PRO A 132 3.34 -24.89 20.17
C PRO A 132 2.57 -26.00 20.86
N ASP A 133 3.34 -26.83 21.52
CA ASP A 133 2.84 -27.98 22.26
C ASP A 133 1.83 -27.54 23.33
N GLU A 134 1.98 -26.35 23.93
CA GLU A 134 1.06 -25.84 24.96
C GLU A 134 -0.41 -25.67 24.52
N PHE A 135 -0.71 -25.74 23.21
CA PHE A 135 -2.08 -25.71 22.68
C PHE A 135 -2.66 -27.11 22.38
N PHE A 136 -2.19 -28.16 23.05
CA PHE A 136 -2.70 -29.54 22.92
C PHE A 136 -4.23 -29.61 22.77
N GLY A 137 -4.70 -30.07 21.59
CA GLY A 137 -6.11 -30.22 21.26
C GLY A 137 -6.73 -29.07 20.45
N TRP A 138 -6.09 -27.91 20.35
CA TRP A 138 -6.59 -26.73 19.62
C TRP A 138 -5.83 -26.54 18.30
N HIS A 139 -6.27 -27.24 17.26
CA HIS A 139 -5.58 -27.26 15.95
C HIS A 139 -6.08 -26.19 14.97
N GLY A 140 -7.14 -25.45 15.31
CA GLY A 140 -7.73 -24.47 14.42
C GLY A 140 -6.82 -23.26 14.19
N ARG A 141 -6.67 -22.83 12.93
CA ARG A 141 -6.04 -21.55 12.57
C ARG A 141 -7.12 -20.48 12.57
N GLY A 142 -6.91 -19.44 13.37
CA GLY A 142 -7.76 -18.25 13.35
C GLY A 142 -7.44 -17.36 12.15
N ILE A 143 -8.39 -16.50 11.77
CA ILE A 143 -8.22 -15.59 10.62
C ILE A 143 -7.02 -14.65 10.79
N GLY A 144 -6.64 -14.32 12.02
CA GLY A 144 -5.58 -13.38 12.35
C GLY A 144 -4.21 -13.78 11.82
N ILE A 145 -3.91 -15.08 11.76
CA ILE A 145 -2.63 -15.55 11.24
C ILE A 145 -2.51 -15.33 9.73
N PHE A 146 -3.62 -15.45 9.00
CA PHE A 146 -3.68 -15.18 7.57
C PHE A 146 -3.61 -13.68 7.30
N ILE A 147 -4.28 -12.85 8.12
CA ILE A 147 -4.14 -11.39 8.06
C ILE A 147 -2.68 -11.00 8.25
N SER A 148 -2.00 -11.59 9.24
CA SER A 148 -0.58 -11.34 9.51
C SER A 148 0.29 -11.71 8.30
N LEU A 149 0.00 -12.85 7.65
CA LEU A 149 0.73 -13.32 6.47
C LEU A 149 0.52 -12.40 5.26
N PHE A 150 -0.72 -12.03 4.96
CA PHE A 150 -1.00 -11.09 3.88
C PHE A 150 -0.40 -9.72 4.15
N ALA A 151 -0.45 -9.25 5.40
CA ALA A 151 0.16 -7.98 5.78
C ALA A 151 1.68 -8.02 5.63
N SER A 152 2.36 -9.10 6.03
CA SER A 152 3.82 -9.21 5.88
C SER A 152 4.24 -9.25 4.41
N LEU A 153 3.47 -9.94 3.56
CA LEU A 153 3.69 -9.92 2.10
C LEU A 153 3.42 -8.53 1.50
N ALA A 154 2.40 -7.82 1.98
CA ALA A 154 2.12 -6.45 1.57
C ALA A 154 3.24 -5.48 1.98
N VAL A 155 3.87 -5.67 3.14
CA VAL A 155 5.07 -4.90 3.54
C VAL A 155 6.21 -5.14 2.55
N ILE A 156 6.45 -6.39 2.13
CA ILE A 156 7.47 -6.70 1.12
C ILE A 156 7.14 -6.01 -0.21
N ALA A 157 5.88 -6.13 -0.67
CA ALA A 157 5.43 -5.50 -1.90
C ALA A 157 5.58 -3.97 -1.85
N ALA A 158 5.27 -3.34 -0.71
CA ALA A 158 5.46 -1.91 -0.49
C ALA A 158 6.94 -1.51 -0.56
N GLY A 159 7.82 -2.29 0.06
CA GLY A 159 9.26 -2.07 -0.03
C GLY A 159 9.81 -2.23 -1.45
N LEU A 160 9.30 -3.19 -2.22
CA LEU A 160 9.66 -3.38 -3.64
C LEU A 160 9.19 -2.22 -4.52
N LEU A 161 7.96 -1.73 -4.32
CA LEU A 161 7.45 -0.56 -5.04
C LEU A 161 8.34 0.66 -4.76
N ARG A 162 8.68 0.87 -3.49
CA ARG A 162 9.56 1.96 -3.06
C ARG A 162 10.98 1.83 -3.60
N ALA A 163 11.53 0.63 -3.69
CA ALA A 163 12.82 0.40 -4.32
C ALA A 163 12.81 0.87 -5.79
N GLY A 164 11.68 0.73 -6.48
CA GLY A 164 11.50 1.26 -7.83
C GLY A 164 11.37 2.78 -7.89
N GLU A 165 10.92 3.44 -6.81
CA GLU A 165 10.84 4.91 -6.68
C GLU A 165 12.20 5.54 -6.29
N GLU A 166 13.12 4.77 -5.70
CA GLU A 166 14.44 5.23 -5.24
C GLU A 166 15.53 5.17 -6.33
N LEU A 167 15.27 4.48 -7.46
CA LEU A 167 16.19 4.30 -8.59
C LEU A 167 16.04 5.39 -9.65
#